data_AF-A0A3S0C4A8-F1
#
_entry.id   AF-A0A3S0C4A8-F1
#
_cell.length_a   1.000
_cell.length_b   1.000
_cell.length_c   1.000
_cell.angle_alpha   90.00
_cell.angle_beta   90.00
_cell.angle_gamma   90.00
#
_symmetry.space_group_name_H-M   'P 1'
#
loop_
_entity.id
_entity.type
_entity.pdbx_description
1 polymer ?
#
loop_
_entity_poly.entity_id
_entity_poly.type
_entity_poly.pdbx_seq_one_letter_code
_entity_poly.pdbx_strand_id
1 'polypeptide(L)'
;MRSDTARVLNIIQLLSEIAILAGYALGMIPFVYLWSCAWVIPLVFVNLIFAIVTGNGTTFKTIVNIAMAFLSFIPLLGYVFRAIGILISVLNIAALSKDRPRY
;
A
#
# COMPACT_ATOMS: atom_id res chain seq x y z
N MET A 1 -15.68 -17.40 -0.85
CA MET A 1 -14.27 -17.83 -0.86
C MET A 1 -14.03 -18.79 0.28
N ARG A 2 -13.19 -19.81 0.10
CA ARG A 2 -12.76 -20.68 1.19
C ARG A 2 -11.96 -19.82 2.20
N SER A 3 -12.18 -19.97 3.51
CA SER A 3 -11.54 -19.12 4.54
C SER A 3 -10.01 -19.10 4.43
N ASP A 4 -9.41 -20.21 4.00
CA ASP A 4 -7.96 -20.31 3.80
C ASP A 4 -7.46 -19.41 2.66
N THR A 5 -8.21 -19.33 1.56
CA THR A 5 -7.86 -18.47 0.41
C THR A 5 -7.93 -16.99 0.77
N ALA A 6 -8.97 -16.58 1.52
CA ALA A 6 -9.11 -15.21 2.00
C ALA A 6 -7.99 -14.82 2.99
N ARG A 7 -7.55 -15.76 3.83
CA ARG A 7 -6.44 -15.55 4.77
C ARG A 7 -5.10 -15.35 4.04
N VAL A 8 -4.82 -16.17 3.03
CA VAL A 8 -3.60 -16.05 2.21
C VAL A 8 -3.58 -14.73 1.45
N LEU A 9 -4.72 -14.35 0.84
CA LEU A 9 -4.85 -13.06 0.16
C LEU A 9 -4.61 -11.88 1.10
N ASN A 10 -5.16 -11.91 2.33
CA ASN A 10 -4.88 -10.88 3.34
C ASN A 10 -3.40 -10.81 3.74
N ILE A 11 -2.70 -11.95 3.85
CA ILE A 11 -1.26 -11.98 4.16
C ILE A 11 -0.44 -11.39 3.01
N ILE A 12 -0.75 -11.78 1.77
CA ILE A 12 -0.09 -11.21 0.58
C ILE A 12 -0.37 -9.70 0.51
N GLN A 13 -1.60 -9.27 0.77
CA GLN A 13 -1.97 -7.85 0.78
C GLN A 13 -1.20 -7.06 1.84
N LEU A 14 -1.00 -7.65 3.03
CA LEU A 14 -0.18 -7.07 4.09
C LEU A 14 1.29 -6.94 3.66
N LEU A 15 1.87 -7.98 3.05
CA LEU A 15 3.24 -7.94 2.56
C LEU A 15 3.41 -6.88 1.46
N SER A 16 2.44 -6.75 0.57
CA SER A 16 2.41 -5.70 -0.45
C SER A 16 2.34 -4.31 0.17
N GLU A 17 1.53 -4.08 1.21
CA GLU A 17 1.52 -2.79 1.94
C GLU A 17 2.87 -2.47 2.58
N ILE A 18 3.55 -3.46 3.15
CA ILE A 18 4.88 -3.27 3.74
C ILE A 18 5.90 -2.91 2.65
N ALA A 19 5.83 -3.55 1.49
CA ALA A 19 6.68 -3.21 0.36
C ALA A 19 6.40 -1.77 -0.12
N ILE A 20 5.13 -1.38 -0.27
CA ILE A 20 4.72 -0.02 -0.65
C ILE A 20 5.25 1.01 0.36
N LEU A 21 5.12 0.73 1.66
CA LEU A 21 5.66 1.55 2.73
C LEU A 21 7.18 1.73 2.60
N ALA A 22 7.91 0.64 2.40
CA ALA A 22 9.36 0.68 2.18
C ALA A 22 9.72 1.48 0.93
N GLY A 23 8.91 1.37 -0.12
CA GLY A 23 9.07 2.15 -1.35
C GLY A 23 8.89 3.64 -1.11
N TYR A 24 7.83 4.06 -0.43
CA TYR A 24 7.70 5.49 -0.10
C TYR A 24 8.84 6.02 0.77
N ALA A 25 9.33 5.21 1.72
CA ALA A 25 10.48 5.58 2.53
C ALA A 25 11.77 5.73 1.69
N LEU A 26 12.06 4.77 0.80
CA LEU A 26 13.19 4.84 -0.13
C LEU A 26 13.03 5.99 -1.13
N GLY A 27 11.80 6.31 -1.52
CA GLY A 27 11.45 7.45 -2.34
C GLY A 27 11.73 8.80 -1.68
N MET A 28 11.98 8.86 -0.36
CA MET A 28 12.46 10.09 0.28
C MET A 28 13.93 10.39 -0.05
N ILE A 29 14.70 9.40 -0.53
CA ILE A 29 16.07 9.61 -0.98
C ILE A 29 16.03 10.21 -2.40
N PRO A 30 16.66 11.37 -2.64
CA PRO A 30 16.80 11.94 -3.98
C PRO A 30 17.38 10.90 -4.95
N PHE A 31 16.92 10.90 -6.21
CA PHE A 31 17.30 9.95 -7.28
C PHE A 31 16.82 8.50 -7.12
N VAL A 32 16.63 7.99 -5.90
CA VAL A 32 16.04 6.66 -5.65
C VAL A 32 14.53 6.64 -5.94
N TYR A 33 13.89 7.80 -5.96
CA TYR A 33 12.44 7.90 -6.17
C TYR A 33 11.97 7.35 -7.52
N LEU A 34 12.71 7.56 -8.62
CA LEU A 34 12.34 7.05 -9.95
C LEU A 34 12.31 5.52 -9.95
N TRP A 35 13.35 4.94 -9.34
CA TRP A 35 13.45 3.49 -9.15
C TRP A 35 12.35 2.98 -8.23
N SER A 36 12.07 3.68 -7.13
CA SER A 36 11.02 3.29 -6.19
C SER A 36 9.62 3.37 -6.79
N CYS A 37 9.31 4.42 -7.54
CA CYS A 37 7.99 4.58 -8.16
C CYS A 37 7.71 3.50 -9.23
N ALA A 38 8.76 2.99 -9.89
CA ALA A 38 8.64 1.96 -10.93
C ALA A 38 7.98 0.67 -10.40
N TRP A 39 8.20 0.32 -9.13
CA TRP A 39 7.61 -0.88 -8.52
C TRP A 39 6.50 -0.58 -7.50
N VAL A 40 6.51 0.59 -6.84
CA VAL A 40 5.42 0.98 -5.93
C VAL A 40 4.08 1.07 -6.66
N ILE A 41 4.03 1.73 -7.82
CA ILE A 41 2.78 1.92 -8.59
C ILE A 41 2.12 0.58 -8.94
N PRO A 42 2.78 -0.37 -9.62
CA PRO A 42 2.15 -1.65 -9.93
C PRO A 42 1.75 -2.43 -8.67
N LEU A 43 2.52 -2.32 -7.57
CA LEU A 43 2.15 -2.93 -6.29
C LEU A 43 0.86 -2.35 -5.70
N VAL A 44 0.65 -1.03 -5.74
CA VAL A 44 -0.59 -0.44 -5.23
C VAL A 44 -1.81 -0.88 -6.07
N PHE A 45 -1.65 -1.01 -7.39
CA PHE A 45 -2.70 -1.55 -8.26
C PHE A 45 -3.04 -3.01 -7.94
N VAL A 46 -2.03 -3.86 -7.77
CA VAL A 46 -2.22 -5.26 -7.36
C VAL A 46 -2.92 -5.32 -5.99
N ASN A 47 -2.55 -4.42 -5.06
CA ASN A 47 -3.18 -4.35 -3.76
C ASN A 47 -4.66 -3.93 -3.83
N LEU A 48 -5.02 -3.07 -4.78
CA LEU A 48 -6.42 -2.70 -5.00
C LEU A 48 -7.24 -3.89 -5.46
N ILE A 49 -6.70 -4.69 -6.39
CA ILE A 49 -7.37 -5.91 -6.86
C ILE A 49 -7.61 -6.86 -5.69
N PHE A 50 -6.60 -7.06 -4.83
CA PHE A 50 -6.76 -7.89 -3.63
C PHE A 50 -7.78 -7.32 -2.65
N ALA A 51 -7.80 -6.00 -2.42
CA ALA A 51 -8.77 -5.36 -1.54
C ALA A 51 -10.21 -5.51 -2.05
N ILE A 52 -10.44 -5.33 -3.35
CA ILE A 52 -11.75 -5.50 -4.00
C ILE A 52 -12.21 -6.96 -3.89
N VAL A 53 -11.32 -7.91 -4.18
CA VAL A 53 -11.65 -9.35 -4.16
C VAL A 53 -11.90 -9.84 -2.74
N THR A 54 -11.17 -9.33 -1.75
CA THR A 54 -11.24 -9.82 -0.36
C THR A 54 -12.31 -9.09 0.46
N GLY A 55 -12.76 -7.91 0.04
CA GLY A 55 -13.84 -7.15 0.71
C GLY A 55 -13.51 -6.71 2.14
N ASN A 56 -12.23 -6.68 2.52
CA ASN A 56 -11.73 -6.47 3.88
C ASN A 56 -11.74 -5.00 4.35
N GLY A 57 -12.56 -4.13 3.73
CA GLY A 57 -12.68 -2.72 4.12
C GLY A 57 -11.46 -1.82 3.82
N THR A 58 -10.40 -2.36 3.21
CA THR A 58 -9.20 -1.59 2.87
C THR A 58 -9.30 -0.90 1.50
N THR A 59 -10.30 -1.23 0.68
CA THR A 59 -10.47 -0.75 -0.70
C THR A 59 -10.33 0.77 -0.83
N PHE A 60 -11.05 1.53 0.01
CA PHE A 60 -10.98 2.99 -0.03
C PHE A 60 -9.56 3.51 0.27
N LYS A 61 -8.90 2.94 1.27
CA LYS A 61 -7.53 3.33 1.66
C LYS A 61 -6.53 2.99 0.55
N THR A 62 -6.71 1.86 -0.14
CA THR A 62 -5.87 1.49 -1.28
C THR A 62 -6.06 2.41 -2.48
N ILE A 63 -7.30 2.85 -2.75
CA ILE A 63 -7.58 3.87 -3.79
C ILE A 63 -6.86 5.19 -3.46
N VAL A 64 -6.91 5.64 -2.21
CA VAL A 64 -6.16 6.84 -1.79
C VAL A 64 -4.66 6.61 -1.96
N ASN A 65 -4.17 5.41 -1.65
CA ASN A 65 -2.76 5.07 -1.82
C ASN A 65 -2.32 5.14 -3.30
N ILE A 66 -3.20 4.78 -4.25
CA ILE A 66 -2.95 4.96 -5.68
C ILE A 66 -2.83 6.44 -6.03
N ALA A 67 -3.77 7.26 -5.56
CA ALA A 67 -3.71 8.71 -5.79
C ALA A 67 -2.41 9.31 -5.24
N MET A 68 -1.98 8.88 -4.04
CA MET A 68 -0.71 9.31 -3.44
C MET A 68 0.51 8.85 -4.25
N ALA A 69 0.49 7.63 -4.79
CA ALA A 69 1.57 7.13 -5.65
C ALA A 69 1.72 7.99 -6.92
N PHE A 70 0.63 8.37 -7.57
CA PHE A 70 0.66 9.26 -8.74
C PHE A 70 1.07 10.69 -8.38
N LEU A 71 0.57 11.23 -7.27
CA LEU A 71 0.94 12.58 -6.80
C LEU A 71 2.40 12.65 -6.34
N SER A 72 3.00 11.52 -5.96
CA SER A 72 4.43 11.43 -5.61
C SER A 72 5.39 11.67 -6.78
N PHE A 73 4.90 11.73 -8.02
CA PHE A 73 5.69 12.04 -9.21
C PHE A 73 6.09 13.52 -9.30
N ILE A 74 5.40 14.39 -8.56
CA ILE A 74 5.75 15.81 -8.51
C ILE A 74 7.07 15.96 -7.73
N PRO A 75 8.18 16.47 -8.31
CA PRO A 75 9.49 16.40 -7.67
C PRO A 75 9.60 17.10 -6.31
N LEU A 76 8.92 18.24 -6.13
CA LEU A 76 8.92 19.05 -4.90
C LEU A 76 7.76 18.71 -3.97
N LEU A 77 6.53 18.64 -4.48
CA LEU A 77 5.34 18.29 -3.69
C LEU A 77 5.27 16.79 -3.35
N GLY A 78 5.99 15.96 -4.09
CA GLY A 78 5.99 14.51 -3.94
C GLY A 78 6.53 14.03 -2.59
N TYR A 79 7.40 14.81 -1.93
CA TYR A 79 7.82 14.50 -0.56
C TYR A 79 6.64 14.51 0.43
N VAL A 80 5.72 15.47 0.29
CA VAL A 80 4.51 15.55 1.11
C VAL A 80 3.59 14.36 0.81
N PHE A 81 3.37 14.06 -0.47
CA PHE A 81 2.53 12.92 -0.85
C PHE A 81 3.12 11.57 -0.44
N ARG A 82 4.45 11.41 -0.46
CA ARG A 82 5.13 10.21 0.07
C ARG A 82 4.95 10.07 1.58
N ALA A 83 5.08 11.17 2.34
CA ALA A 83 4.82 11.16 3.77
C ALA A 83 3.36 10.75 4.09
N ILE A 84 2.40 11.22 3.30
CA ILE A 84 1.00 10.82 3.45
C ILE A 84 0.79 9.36 3.02
N GLY A 85 1.43 8.90 1.95
CA GLY A 85 1.43 7.50 1.51
C GLY A 85 1.95 6.55 2.59
N ILE A 86 3.03 6.93 3.28
CA ILE A 86 3.57 6.21 4.45
C ILE A 86 2.50 6.10 5.54
N LEU A 87 1.87 7.22 5.91
CA LEU A 87 0.81 7.23 6.92
C LEU A 87 -0.36 6.31 6.54
N ILE A 88 -0.80 6.34 5.29
CA ILE A 88 -1.90 5.50 4.79
C ILE A 88 -1.51 4.02 4.84
N SER A 89 -0.31 3.66 4.39
CA SER A 89 0.15 2.27 4.46
C SER A 89 0.27 1.77 5.90
N VAL A 90 0.72 2.62 6.84
CA VAL A 90 0.70 2.28 8.28
C VAL A 90 -0.73 2.04 8.78
N LEU A 91 -1.70 2.88 8.40
CA LEU A 91 -3.11 2.70 8.76
C LEU A 91 -3.72 1.44 8.12
N ASN A 92 -3.28 1.06 6.93
CA ASN A 92 -3.67 -0.20 6.28
C ASN A 92 -3.11 -1.40 7.03
N ILE A 93 -1.82 -1.38 7.36
CA ILE A 93 -1.15 -2.43 8.14
C ILE A 93 -1.82 -2.61 9.50
N ALA A 94 -2.15 -1.50 10.19
CA ALA A 94 -2.83 -1.54 11.48
C ALA A 94 -4.24 -2.13 11.38
N ALA A 95 -5.00 -1.79 10.33
CA ALA A 95 -6.33 -2.36 10.10
C ALA A 95 -6.27 -3.86 9.78
N LEU A 96 -5.39 -4.26 8.85
CA LEU A 96 -5.17 -5.67 8.49
C LEU A 96 -4.63 -6.51 9.66
N SER A 97 -3.85 -5.90 10.57
CA SER A 97 -3.35 -6.57 11.78
C SER A 97 -4.40 -6.70 12.87
N LYS A 98 -5.39 -5.79 12.94
CA LYS A 98 -6.50 -5.83 13.91
C LYS A 98 -7.58 -6.84 13.52
N ASP A 99 -7.80 -7.07 12.23
CA ASP A 99 -8.70 -8.10 11.69
C ASP A 99 -8.08 -9.51 11.67
N ARG A 100 -6.88 -9.72 12.23
CA ARG A 100 -6.41 -11.07 12.52
C ARG A 100 -7.30 -11.69 13.60
N PRO A 101 -7.97 -12.84 13.36
CA PRO A 101 -8.60 -13.58 14.43
C PRO A 101 -7.51 -13.98 15.42
N ARG A 102 -7.58 -13.40 16.63
CA ARG A 102 -6.80 -13.82 17.78
C ARG A 102 -7.16 -15.28 18.04
N TYR A 103 -6.21 -16.17 17.78
CA TYR A 103 -6.17 -17.46 18.47
C TYR A 103 -5.53 -17.21 19.85
#